data_AF-A0A1X7SZX2-F1
#
_entry.id   AF-A0A1X7SZX2-F1
#
_cell.length_a   1.000
_cell.length_b   1.000
_cell.length_c   1.000
_cell.angle_alpha   90.00
_cell.angle_beta   90.00
_cell.angle_gamma   90.00
#
_symmetry.space_group_name_H-M   'P 1'
#
loop_
_entity.id
_entity.type
_entity.pdbx_description
1 polymer ?
#
loop_
_entity_poly.entity_id
_entity_poly.type
_entity_poly.pdbx_seq_one_letter_code
_entity_poly.pdbx_strand_id
1 'polypeptide(L)'
;MLDSVRHGCLTDETIDTFKTRVFKVSIEKNIKNWKVDACQKINELMLESRETEKIELACVDVVDESGSTAIFDKKQEKKLEKLKDQPSKTAGLETVLSLAVGCRVILRRNIDVTVGLFNGALVQ
;
A
#
# COMPACT_ATOMS: atom_id res chain seq x y z
N MET A 1 3.00 -5.40 30.01
CA MET A 1 3.04 -6.28 28.82
C MET A 1 3.58 -5.56 27.59
N LEU A 2 2.83 -4.65 26.92
CA LEU A 2 3.35 -3.94 25.73
C LEU A 2 4.53 -3.02 26.03
N ASP A 3 4.55 -2.37 27.20
CA ASP A 3 5.70 -1.58 27.64
C ASP A 3 6.96 -2.43 27.79
N SER A 4 6.82 -3.65 28.33
CA SER A 4 7.92 -4.62 28.45
C SER A 4 8.43 -5.08 27.07
N VAL A 5 7.53 -5.27 26.09
CA VAL A 5 7.89 -5.56 24.70
C VAL A 5 8.69 -4.42 24.08
N ARG A 6 8.26 -3.16 24.30
CA ARG A 6 8.96 -1.97 23.79
C ARG A 6 10.39 -1.89 24.30
N HIS A 7 10.63 -2.28 25.54
CA HIS A 7 11.96 -2.29 26.16
C HIS A 7 12.74 -3.60 25.93
N GLY A 8 12.19 -4.57 25.18
CA GLY A 8 12.84 -5.85 24.90
C GLY A 8 12.83 -6.85 26.07
N CYS A 9 12.10 -6.57 27.15
CA CYS A 9 12.01 -7.41 28.34
C CYS A 9 10.80 -8.34 28.25
N LEU A 10 10.87 -9.34 27.38
CA LEU A 10 9.79 -10.33 27.19
C LEU A 10 9.87 -11.42 28.25
N THR A 11 8.77 -11.66 28.97
CA THR A 11 8.58 -12.83 29.83
C THR A 11 7.89 -13.96 29.07
N ASP A 12 8.05 -15.20 29.54
CA ASP A 12 7.37 -16.36 28.93
C ASP A 12 5.84 -16.22 28.92
N GLU A 13 5.28 -15.61 29.97
CA GLU A 13 3.84 -15.28 30.05
C GLU A 13 3.40 -14.29 28.96
N THR A 14 4.26 -13.31 28.66
CA THR A 14 4.01 -12.34 27.59
C THR A 14 4.02 -13.04 26.23
N ILE A 15 4.98 -13.94 26.01
CA ILE A 15 5.11 -14.73 24.77
C ILE A 15 3.88 -15.64 24.60
N ASP A 16 3.45 -16.34 25.65
CA ASP A 16 2.27 -17.21 25.60
C ASP A 16 0.98 -16.43 25.32
N THR A 17 0.84 -15.25 25.94
CA THR A 17 -0.29 -14.35 25.69
C THR A 17 -0.33 -13.89 24.23
N PHE A 18 0.82 -13.59 23.62
CA PHE A 18 0.88 -13.24 22.18
C PHE A 18 0.56 -14.45 21.28
N LYS A 19 1.08 -15.64 21.60
CA LYS A 19 0.77 -16.88 20.87
C LYS A 19 -0.72 -17.20 20.87
N THR A 20 -1.37 -17.07 22.03
CA THR A 20 -2.79 -17.39 22.17
C THR A 20 -3.72 -16.35 21.53
N ARG A 21 -3.36 -15.06 21.58
CA ARG A 21 -4.25 -13.98 21.12
C ARG A 21 -3.95 -13.46 19.72
N VAL A 22 -2.69 -13.38 19.32
CA VAL A 22 -2.27 -12.78 18.03
C VAL A 22 -2.11 -13.84 16.96
N PHE A 23 -1.48 -14.99 17.27
CA PHE A 23 -1.27 -16.05 16.29
C PHE A 23 -2.50 -16.95 16.06
N LYS A 24 -3.52 -16.86 16.92
CA LYS A 24 -4.80 -17.56 16.75
C LYS A 24 -5.78 -16.83 15.83
N VAL A 25 -5.61 -15.51 15.66
CA VAL A 25 -6.28 -14.77 14.60
C VAL A 25 -5.62 -15.21 13.31
N SER A 26 -6.25 -16.19 12.63
CA SER A 26 -5.87 -16.69 11.31
C SER A 26 -5.94 -15.56 10.27
N ILE A 27 -4.98 -14.65 10.32
CA ILE A 27 -4.45 -14.06 9.11
C ILE A 27 -3.69 -15.23 8.48
N GLU A 28 -4.20 -15.72 7.34
CA GLU A 28 -3.69 -16.92 6.68
C GLU A 28 -2.15 -16.98 6.72
N LYS A 29 -1.61 -18.18 7.00
CA LYS A 29 -0.19 -18.52 7.21
C LYS A 29 0.82 -18.02 6.14
N ASN A 30 0.35 -17.30 5.13
CA ASN A 30 1.11 -16.77 4.01
C ASN A 30 1.70 -15.37 4.23
N ILE A 31 1.36 -14.67 5.32
CA ILE A 31 1.96 -13.36 5.60
C ILE A 31 3.22 -13.51 6.46
N LYS A 32 4.24 -14.15 5.89
CA LYS A 32 5.57 -14.23 6.53
C LYS A 32 6.39 -12.95 6.41
N ASN A 33 5.88 -11.93 5.72
CA ASN A 33 6.57 -10.66 5.48
C ASN A 33 5.58 -9.50 5.63
N TRP A 34 5.68 -8.70 6.71
CA TRP A 34 4.84 -7.53 6.96
C TRP A 34 5.16 -6.31 6.07
N LYS A 35 5.84 -6.55 4.93
CA LYS A 35 6.18 -5.52 3.95
C LYS A 35 4.92 -5.07 3.19
N VAL A 36 5.05 -3.98 2.44
CA VAL A 36 3.99 -3.37 1.61
C VAL A 36 3.17 -4.43 0.86
N ASP A 37 3.82 -5.44 0.31
CA ASP A 37 3.20 -6.55 -0.45
C ASP A 37 2.13 -7.32 0.33
N ALA A 38 2.31 -7.52 1.64
CA ALA A 38 1.32 -8.21 2.46
C ALA A 38 0.11 -7.34 2.80
N CYS A 39 0.34 -6.04 3.02
CA CYS A 39 -0.74 -5.09 3.23
C CYS A 39 -1.59 -4.96 1.96
N GLN A 40 -0.94 -4.93 0.79
CA GLN A 40 -1.62 -4.94 -0.50
C GLN A 40 -2.49 -6.18 -0.65
N LYS A 41 -1.96 -7.37 -0.37
CA LYS A 41 -2.73 -8.61 -0.45
C LYS A 41 -3.94 -8.65 0.49
N ILE A 42 -3.80 -8.11 1.71
CA ILE A 42 -4.94 -7.98 2.63
C ILE A 42 -5.98 -7.01 2.05
N ASN A 43 -5.55 -5.89 1.49
CA ASN A 43 -6.45 -4.90 0.89
C ASN A 43 -7.22 -5.48 -0.30
N GLU A 44 -6.55 -6.26 -1.16
CA GLU A 44 -7.17 -6.95 -2.29
C GLU A 44 -8.21 -7.97 -1.83
N LEU A 45 -7.87 -8.83 -0.86
CA LEU A 45 -8.83 -9.80 -0.29
C LEU A 45 -10.03 -9.11 0.35
N MET A 46 -9.82 -8.00 1.07
CA MET A 46 -10.90 -7.22 1.66
C MET A 46 -11.77 -6.56 0.59
N LEU A 47 -11.18 -6.10 -0.52
CA LEU A 47 -11.91 -5.54 -1.65
C LEU A 47 -12.71 -6.60 -2.42
N GLU A 48 -12.15 -7.80 -2.59
CA GLU A 48 -12.80 -8.96 -3.22
C GLU A 48 -13.94 -9.52 -2.39
N SER A 49 -13.85 -9.44 -1.06
CA SER A 49 -14.93 -9.88 -0.18
C SER A 49 -16.18 -9.00 -0.24
N ARG A 50 -16.13 -7.85 -0.92
CA ARG A 50 -17.26 -6.93 -1.07
C ARG A 50 -18.09 -7.27 -2.30
N GLU A 51 -19.41 -7.22 -2.13
CA GLU A 51 -20.40 -7.52 -3.17
C GLU A 51 -20.64 -6.36 -4.16
N THR A 52 -19.92 -5.25 -4.01
CA THR A 52 -20.08 -4.05 -4.84
C THR A 52 -19.24 -4.09 -6.11
N GLU A 53 -19.71 -3.43 -7.16
CA GLU A 53 -18.96 -3.28 -8.42
C GLU A 53 -17.61 -2.60 -8.18
N LYS A 54 -16.57 -3.17 -8.80
CA LYS A 54 -15.20 -2.65 -8.74
C LYS A 54 -14.99 -1.66 -9.87
N ILE A 55 -14.45 -0.50 -9.52
CA ILE A 55 -14.02 0.53 -10.45
C ILE A 55 -12.50 0.50 -10.50
N GLU A 56 -11.94 0.30 -11.68
CA GLU A 56 -10.51 0.35 -11.92
C GLU A 56 -10.10 1.70 -12.50
N LEU A 57 -9.10 2.33 -11.89
CA LEU A 57 -8.51 3.58 -12.34
C LEU A 57 -7.09 3.30 -12.82
N ALA A 58 -6.87 3.31 -14.13
CA ALA A 58 -5.55 3.14 -14.71
C ALA A 58 -4.75 4.45 -14.64
N CYS A 59 -3.48 4.36 -14.26
CA CYS A 59 -2.55 5.49 -14.33
C CYS A 59 -2.21 5.82 -15.79
N VAL A 60 -2.15 7.12 -16.08
CA VAL A 60 -1.68 7.64 -17.38
C VAL A 60 -0.35 8.34 -17.14
N ASP A 61 0.73 7.70 -17.57
CA ASP A 61 2.07 8.28 -17.51
C ASP A 61 2.35 9.01 -18.83
N VAL A 62 2.54 10.33 -18.74
CA VAL A 62 2.95 11.17 -19.88
C VAL A 62 4.40 11.58 -19.69
N VAL A 63 5.21 11.36 -20.72
CA VAL A 63 6.59 11.85 -20.78
C VAL A 63 6.55 13.22 -21.46
N ASP A 64 7.10 14.24 -20.80
CA ASP A 64 7.23 15.57 -21.40
C ASP A 64 8.28 15.52 -22.53
N GLU A 65 7.82 15.75 -23.76
CA GLU A 65 8.64 15.74 -24.98
C GLU A 65 9.35 17.08 -25.23
N SER A 66 9.28 18.04 -24.29
CA SER A 66 9.78 19.41 -24.45
C SER A 66 11.31 19.54 -24.67
N GLY A 67 12.03 18.44 -24.86
CA GLY A 67 13.36 18.46 -25.45
C GLY A 67 13.99 17.09 -25.63
N SER A 68 13.81 16.44 -26.77
CA SER A 68 14.90 15.88 -27.62
C SER A 68 14.48 14.69 -28.51
N THR A 69 15.23 14.58 -29.61
CA THR A 69 15.32 13.50 -30.61
C THR A 69 15.04 12.05 -30.14
N ALA A 70 14.47 11.25 -31.05
CA ALA A 70 14.01 9.84 -30.94
C ALA A 70 14.93 8.80 -30.25
N ILE A 71 16.16 9.17 -29.87
CA ILE A 71 17.09 8.36 -29.08
C ILE A 71 16.76 8.43 -27.58
N PHE A 72 16.14 9.51 -27.11
CA PHE A 72 15.72 9.67 -25.72
C PHE A 72 14.52 8.78 -25.35
N ASP A 73 13.60 8.56 -26.28
CA ASP A 73 12.36 7.82 -26.05
C ASP A 73 12.59 6.38 -25.58
N LYS A 74 13.45 5.62 -26.28
CA LYS A 74 13.79 4.22 -25.89
C LYS A 74 14.46 4.11 -24.52
N LYS A 75 15.16 5.15 -24.08
CA LYS A 75 15.82 5.18 -22.75
C LYS A 75 14.83 5.55 -21.65
N GLN A 76 13.83 6.38 -21.97
CA GLN A 76 12.75 6.75 -21.07
C GLN A 76 11.76 5.60 -20.89
N GLU A 77 11.39 4.89 -21.96
CA GLU A 77 10.54 3.68 -21.88
C GLU A 77 11.17 2.59 -20.99
N LYS A 78 12.47 2.31 -21.17
CA LYS A 78 13.21 1.37 -20.30
C LYS A 78 13.32 1.85 -18.85
N LYS A 79 13.26 3.16 -18.60
CA LYS A 79 13.19 3.69 -17.23
C LYS A 79 11.79 3.52 -16.66
N LEU A 80 10.75 3.74 -17.46
CA LEU A 80 9.35 3.54 -17.08
C LEU A 80 9.08 2.07 -16.71
N GLU A 81 9.58 1.12 -17.49
CA GLU A 81 9.49 -0.31 -17.15
C GLU A 81 10.18 -0.62 -15.81
N LYS A 82 11.38 -0.09 -15.58
CA LYS A 82 12.11 -0.27 -14.30
C LYS A 82 11.46 0.42 -13.10
N LEU A 83 10.57 1.38 -13.34
CA LEU A 83 9.81 2.05 -12.28
C LEU A 83 8.62 1.21 -11.80
N LYS A 84 8.06 0.35 -12.67
CA LYS A 84 6.97 -0.57 -12.31
C LYS A 84 7.42 -1.62 -11.29
N ASP A 85 8.69 -2.06 -11.36
CA ASP A 85 9.25 -3.06 -10.43
C ASP A 85 9.53 -2.53 -9.02
N GLN A 86 9.49 -1.20 -8.80
CA GLN A 86 9.82 -0.59 -7.51
C GLN A 86 8.77 0.44 -7.07
N PRO A 87 7.79 0.04 -6.22
CA PRO A 87 6.75 0.95 -5.74
C PRO A 87 7.28 2.13 -4.91
N SER A 88 8.50 2.01 -4.38
CA SER A 88 9.19 3.11 -3.68
C SER A 88 9.56 4.28 -4.60
N LYS A 89 9.65 4.05 -5.92
CA LYS A 89 9.97 5.08 -6.90
C LYS A 89 8.73 5.77 -7.48
N THR A 90 7.54 5.18 -7.33
CA THR A 90 6.26 5.69 -7.84
C THR A 90 5.49 6.55 -6.82
N ALA A 91 6.17 7.12 -5.82
CA ALA A 91 5.55 7.76 -4.65
C ALA A 91 4.55 6.85 -3.90
N GLY A 92 4.66 5.53 -4.08
CA GLY A 92 3.72 4.55 -3.55
C GLY A 92 2.35 4.55 -4.24
N LEU A 93 2.26 5.02 -5.48
CA LEU A 93 1.08 4.85 -6.33
C LEU A 93 1.19 3.56 -7.14
N GLU A 94 0.08 2.87 -7.24
CA GLU A 94 -0.07 1.65 -8.05
C GLU A 94 -0.45 2.00 -9.48
N THR A 95 -0.10 1.15 -10.45
CA THR A 95 -0.40 1.38 -11.86
C THR A 95 -1.89 1.32 -12.18
N VAL A 96 -2.64 0.51 -11.42
CA VAL A 96 -4.09 0.38 -11.52
C VAL A 96 -4.64 0.40 -10.10
N LEU A 97 -5.50 1.36 -9.80
CA LEU A 97 -6.14 1.47 -8.49
C LEU A 97 -7.57 0.92 -8.58
N SER A 98 -7.84 -0.15 -7.82
CA SER A 98 -9.17 -0.75 -7.73
C SER A 98 -9.94 -0.20 -6.53
N LEU A 99 -11.15 0.32 -6.75
CA LEU A 99 -12.01 0.91 -5.74
C LEU A 99 -13.41 0.30 -5.78
N ALA A 100 -14.12 0.34 -4.66
CA ALA A 100 -15.53 0.00 -4.58
C ALA A 100 -16.24 0.97 -3.64
N VAL A 101 -17.56 1.04 -3.73
CA VAL A 101 -18.36 1.95 -2.88
C VAL A 101 -18.21 1.57 -1.41
N GLY A 102 -17.89 2.57 -0.57
CA GLY A 102 -17.68 2.41 0.87
C GLY A 102 -16.34 1.76 1.24
N CYS A 103 -15.38 1.68 0.32
CA CYS A 103 -14.01 1.29 0.63
C CYS A 103 -13.31 2.38 1.45
N ARG A 104 -12.53 1.95 2.45
CA ARG A 104 -11.69 2.87 3.23
C ARG A 104 -10.40 3.13 2.46
N VAL A 105 -10.08 4.40 2.25
CA VAL A 105 -8.88 4.83 1.54
C VAL A 105 -8.07 5.79 2.41
N ILE A 106 -6.76 5.83 2.15
CA ILE A 106 -5.83 6.76 2.82
C ILE A 106 -5.26 7.69 1.77
N LEU A 107 -5.35 9.00 2.00
CA LEU A 107 -4.69 9.98 1.14
C LEU A 107 -3.17 9.85 1.24
N ARG A 108 -2.50 9.80 0.10
CA ARG A 108 -1.02 9.70 0.01
C ARG A 108 -0.33 11.02 -0.30
N ARG A 109 -1.10 12.08 -0.56
CA ARG A 109 -0.61 13.42 -0.87
C ARG A 109 -1.42 14.46 -0.11
N ASN A 110 -0.78 15.58 0.17
CA ASN A 110 -1.47 16.75 0.72
C ASN A 110 -2.22 17.44 -0.43
N ILE A 111 -3.52 17.66 -0.24
CA ILE A 111 -4.36 18.39 -1.18
C ILE A 111 -4.63 19.77 -0.60
N ASP A 112 -5.26 19.81 0.58
CA ASP A 112 -5.52 21.03 1.30
C ASP A 112 -5.48 20.75 2.80
N VAL A 113 -4.44 21.28 3.44
CA VAL A 113 -4.17 21.08 4.85
C VAL A 113 -5.18 21.83 5.73
N THR A 114 -5.78 22.91 5.24
CA THR A 114 -6.71 23.74 6.01
C THR A 114 -8.04 23.04 6.27
N VAL A 115 -8.51 22.25 5.29
CA VAL A 115 -9.73 21.44 5.39
C VAL A 115 -9.46 20.01 5.89
N GLY A 116 -8.22 19.68 6.22
CA GLY A 116 -7.84 18.35 6.75
C GLY A 116 -7.58 17.28 5.70
N LEU A 117 -7.44 17.64 4.42
CA LEU A 117 -7.07 16.73 3.33
C LEU A 117 -5.54 16.63 3.20
N PHE A 118 -4.92 15.92 4.14
CA PHE A 118 -3.48 15.70 4.20
C PHE A 118 -3.11 14.22 4.08
N ASN A 119 -1.83 13.94 3.82
CA ASN A 119 -1.29 12.58 3.73
C ASN A 119 -1.51 11.81 5.05
N GLY A 120 -2.17 10.65 4.97
CA GLY A 120 -2.58 9.87 6.13
C GLY A 120 -4.04 10.07 6.55
N ALA A 121 -4.77 11.03 5.95
CA ALA A 121 -6.19 11.18 6.19
C ALA A 121 -6.96 9.94 5.71
N LEU A 122 -7.80 9.40 6.59
CA LEU A 122 -8.70 8.29 6.31
C LEU A 122 -10.02 8.81 5.78
N VAL A 123 -10.44 8.30 4.62
CA VAL A 123 -11.70 8.64 3.97
C VAL A 123 -12.51 7.34 3.77
N GLN A 124 -13.81 7.39 4.04
CA GLN A 124 -14.73 6.25 3.96
C GLN A 124 -16.01 6.65 3.22
#